data_AF-A0A2V9L1J4-F1
#
_entry.id   AF-A0A2V9L1J4-F1
#
_cell.length_a   1.000
_cell.length_b   1.000
_cell.length_c   1.000
_cell.angle_alpha   90.00
_cell.angle_beta   90.00
_cell.angle_gamma   90.00
#
_symmetry.space_group_name_H-M   'P 1'
#
loop_
_entity.id
_entity.type
_entity.pdbx_description
1 polymer ?
#
loop_
_entity_poly.entity_id
_entity_poly.type
_entity_poly.pdbx_seq_one_letter_code
_entity_poly.pdbx_strand_id
1 'polypeptide(L)'
;MGDNVLDPAWTTYDKRALYTTYDVTPYLKRGSNAVGVMLGDGWYKSKQLLLQMNVELAGGKRASIVSGPSWKAHDGPITSDSVWDGEVYDARLE
;
A
#
# COMPACT_ATOMS: atom_id res chain seq x y z
N MET A 1 1.96 -0.65 8.28
CA MET A 1 1.79 -2.07 8.69
C MET A 1 3.12 -2.75 8.44
N GLY A 2 3.64 -3.52 9.40
CA GLY A 2 5.03 -3.98 9.38
C GLY A 2 6.03 -2.85 9.62
N ASP A 3 7.31 -3.21 9.73
CA ASP A 3 8.43 -2.30 10.03
C ASP A 3 9.34 -2.08 8.81
N ASN A 4 8.94 -2.59 7.65
CA ASN A 4 9.69 -2.44 6.40
C ASN A 4 9.61 -0.99 5.90
N VAL A 5 10.72 -0.51 5.36
CA VAL A 5 10.83 0.79 4.71
C VAL A 5 11.35 0.60 3.28
N LEU A 6 10.86 1.41 2.34
CA LEU A 6 11.21 1.32 0.92
C LEU A 6 10.89 -0.05 0.27
N ASP A 7 9.87 -0.72 0.80
CA ASP A 7 9.32 -1.94 0.23
C ASP A 7 8.72 -1.69 -1.17
N PRO A 8 8.72 -2.68 -2.08
CA PRO A 8 9.23 -4.06 -1.94
C PRO A 8 10.68 -4.24 -2.47
N ALA A 9 11.52 -3.21 -2.41
CA ALA A 9 12.85 -3.12 -3.03
C ALA A 9 12.88 -2.93 -4.56
N TRP A 10 14.05 -2.56 -5.07
CA TRP A 10 14.30 -2.30 -6.49
C TRP A 10 14.60 -3.58 -7.28
N THR A 11 13.99 -3.70 -8.46
CA THR A 11 14.21 -4.76 -9.44
C THR A 11 14.09 -4.23 -10.87
N THR A 12 14.42 -5.05 -11.86
CA THR A 12 14.01 -4.80 -13.25
C THR A 12 12.52 -5.09 -13.40
N TYR A 13 11.69 -4.07 -13.21
CA TYR A 13 10.23 -4.20 -13.01
C TYR A 13 9.47 -4.84 -14.18
N ASP A 14 9.96 -4.69 -15.41
CA ASP A 14 9.43 -5.36 -16.62
C ASP A 14 9.64 -6.89 -16.59
N LYS A 15 10.61 -7.37 -15.82
CA LYS A 15 10.92 -8.80 -15.65
C LYS A 15 10.39 -9.37 -14.35
N ARG A 16 10.39 -8.58 -13.28
CA ARG A 16 10.03 -9.03 -11.94
C ARG A 16 9.57 -7.86 -11.08
N ALA A 17 8.31 -7.91 -10.64
CA ALA A 17 7.79 -7.10 -9.55
C ALA A 17 7.72 -7.97 -8.28
N LEU A 18 8.32 -7.49 -7.18
CA LEU A 18 8.24 -8.16 -5.89
C LEU A 18 6.95 -7.73 -5.16
N TYR A 19 6.50 -8.58 -4.24
CA TYR A 19 5.40 -8.28 -3.33
C TYR A 19 5.78 -8.67 -1.92
N THR A 20 5.21 -7.96 -0.95
CA THR A 20 5.37 -8.29 0.48
C THR A 20 4.06 -8.83 1.03
N THR A 21 4.15 -9.75 1.97
CA THR A 21 3.02 -10.28 2.72
C THR A 21 3.09 -9.83 4.17
N TYR A 22 1.92 -9.51 4.72
CA TYR A 22 1.80 -9.09 6.11
C TYR A 22 0.65 -9.86 6.76
N ASP A 23 0.84 -10.30 8.00
CA ASP A 23 -0.29 -10.76 8.82
C ASP A 23 -1.05 -9.53 9.33
N VAL A 24 -2.25 -9.35 8.78
CA VAL A 24 -3.13 -8.23 9.13
C VAL A 24 -4.20 -8.62 10.15
N THR A 25 -4.21 -9.87 10.62
CA THR A 25 -5.21 -10.40 11.56
C THR A 25 -5.41 -9.51 12.80
N PRO A 26 -4.34 -9.01 13.46
CA PRO A 26 -4.49 -8.19 14.68
C PRO A 26 -5.15 -6.82 14.45
N TYR A 27 -5.20 -6.34 13.21
CA TYR A 27 -5.70 -5.00 12.87
C TYR A 27 -7.18 -5.02 12.45
N LEU A 28 -7.74 -6.20 12.19
CA LEU A 28 -9.14 -6.34 11.80
C LEU A 28 -10.06 -6.23 13.02
N LYS A 29 -11.15 -5.47 12.86
CA LYS A 29 -12.21 -5.36 13.85
C LYS A 29 -13.56 -5.84 13.32
N ARG A 30 -14.48 -6.18 14.21
CA ARG A 30 -15.87 -6.46 13.84
C ARG A 30 -16.53 -5.20 13.27
N GLY A 31 -17.30 -5.35 12.20
CA GLY A 31 -17.97 -4.24 11.52
C GLY A 31 -17.08 -3.58 10.46
N SER A 32 -17.15 -2.25 10.37
CA SER A 32 -16.48 -1.49 9.31
C SER A 32 -14.97 -1.43 9.50
N ASN A 33 -14.25 -1.73 8.43
CA ASN A 33 -12.80 -1.62 8.33
C ASN A 33 -12.45 -0.71 7.13
N ALA A 34 -11.27 -0.12 7.15
CA ALA A 34 -10.74 0.66 6.05
C ALA A 34 -9.31 0.20 5.75
N VAL A 35 -8.90 0.26 4.49
CA VAL A 35 -7.54 -0.03 4.04
C VAL A 35 -7.04 1.22 3.32
N GLY A 36 -5.87 1.71 3.75
CA GLY A 36 -5.18 2.84 3.13
C GLY A 36 -3.76 2.45 2.75
N VAL A 37 -3.28 2.96 1.62
CA VAL A 37 -1.93 2.76 1.12
C VAL A 37 -1.40 4.10 0.61
N MET A 38 -0.18 4.45 0.99
CA MET A 38 0.54 5.60 0.46
C MET A 38 1.59 5.10 -0.54
N LEU A 39 1.67 5.70 -1.72
CA LEU A 39 2.59 5.32 -2.79
C LEU A 39 3.62 6.43 -3.01
N GLY A 40 4.90 6.09 -2.88
CA GLY A 40 6.00 6.94 -3.33
C GLY A 40 6.34 6.68 -4.79
N ASP A 41 7.04 7.62 -5.44
CA ASP A 41 7.57 7.45 -6.79
C ASP A 41 8.69 6.41 -6.83
N GLY A 42 9.52 6.35 -5.79
CA GLY A 42 10.60 5.39 -5.64
C GLY A 42 11.50 5.30 -6.88
N TRP A 43 11.95 4.09 -7.21
CA TRP A 43 12.75 3.81 -8.41
C TRP A 43 11.92 3.60 -9.68
N TYR A 44 10.64 3.22 -9.55
CA TYR A 44 9.77 2.94 -10.69
C TYR A 44 9.20 4.20 -11.34
N LYS A 45 9.17 5.34 -10.62
CA LYS A 45 8.69 6.65 -11.10
C LYS A 45 7.24 6.65 -11.60
N SER A 46 6.44 5.70 -11.12
CA SER A 46 5.01 5.62 -11.39
C SER A 46 4.29 5.06 -10.17
N LYS A 47 3.23 5.75 -9.74
CA LYS A 47 2.40 5.35 -8.60
C LYS A 47 1.36 4.32 -9.06
N GLN A 48 1.65 3.05 -8.83
CA GLN A 48 0.76 1.92 -9.14
C GLN A 48 0.64 1.00 -7.94
N LEU A 49 -0.57 0.47 -7.72
CA LEU A 49 -0.86 -0.44 -6.61
C LEU A 49 -1.42 -1.77 -7.12
N LEU A 50 -0.82 -2.85 -6.66
CA LEU A 50 -1.42 -4.18 -6.66
C LEU A 50 -1.55 -4.65 -5.21
N LEU A 51 -2.78 -4.83 -4.75
CA LEU A 51 -3.08 -5.29 -3.39
C LEU A 51 -4.13 -6.39 -3.44
N GLN A 52 -3.92 -7.45 -2.66
CA GLN A 52 -4.94 -8.43 -2.33
C GLN A 52 -4.83 -8.79 -0.85
N MET A 53 -5.88 -8.51 -0.10
CA MET A 53 -6.04 -8.94 1.28
C MET A 53 -7.03 -10.10 1.33
N ASN A 54 -6.59 -11.24 1.86
CA ASN A 54 -7.44 -12.42 2.04
C ASN A 54 -7.81 -12.54 3.52
N VAL A 55 -9.10 -12.63 3.81
CA VAL A 55 -9.65 -12.76 5.15
C VAL A 55 -10.35 -14.10 5.27
N GLU A 56 -9.93 -14.92 6.23
CA GLU A 56 -10.63 -16.13 6.63
C GLU A 56 -11.57 -15.81 7.79
N LEU A 57 -12.85 -16.11 7.62
CA LEU A 57 -13.92 -15.87 8.58
C LEU A 57 -14.24 -17.17 9.32
N ALA A 58 -14.95 -17.03 10.45
CA ALA A 58 -15.48 -18.17 11.17
C ALA A 58 -16.30 -19.09 10.25
N GLY A 59 -16.14 -20.40 10.42
CA GLY A 59 -16.79 -21.41 9.57
C GLY A 59 -16.12 -21.63 8.20
N GLY A 60 -14.89 -21.15 8.00
CA GLY A 60 -14.08 -21.41 6.81
C GLY A 60 -14.45 -20.57 5.58
N LYS A 61 -15.36 -19.60 5.72
CA LYS A 61 -15.70 -18.67 4.64
C LYS A 61 -14.52 -17.73 4.39
N ARG A 62 -14.25 -17.41 3.13
CA ARG A 62 -13.18 -16.48 2.73
C ARG A 62 -13.73 -15.24 2.05
N ALA A 63 -13.06 -14.12 2.25
CA ALA A 63 -13.30 -12.86 1.55
C ALA A 63 -11.96 -12.31 1.02
N SER A 64 -11.99 -11.69 -0.16
CA SER A 64 -10.82 -11.04 -0.74
C SER A 64 -11.15 -9.58 -1.04
N ILE A 65 -10.28 -8.68 -0.60
CA ILE A 65 -10.32 -7.26 -0.90
C ILE A 65 -9.16 -6.99 -1.85
N VAL A 66 -9.47 -6.53 -3.06
CA VAL A 66 -8.50 -6.38 -4.16
C VAL A 66 -8.45 -4.92 -4.59
N SER A 67 -7.27 -4.40 -4.91
CA SER A 67 -7.10 -3.09 -5.55
C SER A 67 -7.84 -3.02 -6.88
N GLY A 68 -8.54 -1.92 -7.16
CA GLY A 68 -9.28 -1.76 -8.42
C GLY A 68 -10.05 -0.44 -8.52
N PRO A 69 -10.92 -0.28 -9.54
CA PRO A 69 -11.59 0.99 -9.83
C PRO A 69 -12.54 1.51 -8.74
N SER A 70 -12.92 0.68 -7.76
CA SER A 70 -13.73 1.09 -6.61
C SER A 70 -12.93 1.85 -5.55
N TRP A 71 -11.61 1.84 -5.63
CA TRP A 71 -10.73 2.57 -4.71
C TRP A 71 -10.74 4.05 -5.02
N LYS A 72 -10.61 4.87 -3.98
CA LYS A 72 -10.46 6.32 -4.09
C LYS A 72 -9.00 6.68 -3.88
N ALA A 73 -8.56 7.74 -4.54
CA ALA A 73 -7.25 8.33 -4.37
C ALA A 73 -7.39 9.83 -4.11
N HIS A 74 -6.47 10.38 -3.33
CA HIS A 74 -6.30 11.81 -3.12
C HIS A 74 -4.82 12.08 -2.87
N ASP A 75 -4.40 13.32 -3.12
CA ASP A 75 -3.06 13.77 -2.74
C ASP A 75 -2.98 13.88 -1.21
N GLY A 76 -1.84 13.49 -0.65
CA GLY A 76 -1.55 13.54 0.78
C GLY A 76 -0.55 14.63 1.15
N PRO A 77 -0.05 14.62 2.38
CA PRO A 77 0.90 15.63 2.87
C PRO A 77 2.31 15.52 2.27
N ILE A 78 2.66 14.40 1.63
CA ILE A 78 3.91 14.28 0.87
C ILE A 78 3.69 14.93 -0.51
N THR A 79 4.23 16.15 -0.69
CA THR A 79 4.05 16.91 -1.93
C THR A 79 5.09 16.58 -2.99
N SER A 80 6.22 15.98 -2.60
CA SER A 80 7.22 15.42 -3.52
C SER A 80 8.06 14.36 -2.83
N ASP A 81 8.41 13.29 -3.55
CA ASP A 81 9.37 12.29 -3.10
C ASP A 81 10.35 11.90 -4.22
N SER A 82 11.62 11.70 -3.87
CA SER A 82 12.67 11.28 -4.79
C SER A 82 13.76 10.52 -4.04
N VAL A 83 14.17 9.38 -4.62
CA VAL A 83 15.34 8.63 -4.14
C VAL A 83 16.65 9.43 -4.21
N TRP A 84 16.68 10.52 -4.97
CA TRP A 84 17.84 11.39 -5.13
C TRP A 84 17.72 12.70 -4.33
N ASP A 85 16.53 13.32 -4.37
CA ASP A 85 16.33 14.70 -3.89
C ASP A 85 15.63 14.78 -2.53
N GLY A 86 15.25 13.64 -1.96
CA GLY A 86 14.57 13.55 -0.66
C GLY A 86 13.05 13.67 -0.76
N GLU A 87 12.42 14.03 0.36
CA GLU A 87 10.97 14.14 0.51
C GLU A 87 10.60 15.53 1.03
N VAL A 88 9.51 16.10 0.52
CA VAL A 88 8.91 17.34 1.02
C VAL A 88 7.53 17.01 1.59
N TYR A 89 7.34 17.38 2.86
CA TYR A 89 6.13 17.12 3.62
C TYR A 89 5.49 18.44 4.07
N ASP A 90 4.20 18.62 3.80
CA ASP A 90 3.38 19.73 4.29
C ASP A 90 2.28 19.21 5.22
N ALA A 91 2.50 19.37 6.53
CA ALA A 91 1.57 18.92 7.57
C ALA A 91 0.20 19.62 7.56
N ARG A 92 0.04 20.72 6.80
CA ARG A 92 -1.25 21.42 6.67
C ARG A 92 -2.23 20.68 5.75
N LEU A 93 -1.76 19.64 5.05
CA LEU A 93 -2.54 18.82 4.12
C LEU A 93 -2.95 17.46 4.71
N GLU A 94 -2.80 17.27 6.02
CA GLU A 94 -3.32 16.11 6.76
C GLU A 94 -4.85 16.09 6.87
#